data_AF-A0A410RSG7-F1
#
_entry.id   AF-A0A410RSG7-F1
#
_cell.length_a   1.000
_cell.length_b   1.000
_cell.length_c   1.000
_cell.angle_alpha   90.00
_cell.angle_beta   90.00
_cell.angle_gamma   90.00
#
_symmetry.space_group_name_H-M   'P 1'
#
loop_
_entity.id
_entity.type
_entity.pdbx_description
1 polymer ?
#
loop_
_entity_poly.entity_id
_entity_poly.type
_entity_poly.pdbx_seq_one_letter_code
_entity_poly.pdbx_strand_id
1 'polypeptide(L)'
;MRLACCVARFLLMLPLLGCEERTPKEVVRQNVPEPAKGAKPMKAIDDTCASPRSARAFAEQAREALGQDMLGAEIAPVLPTQWPPKGGGLEYFVYRQRPLPTGLVKFEIQGPTERVHFVTPSAKLRVESLEPVAALGVEDMTAREPSDFSQNHVERAEQALLDVVAGCRSLDEARGDLEGYLEWVEQNPLQGRDLERRGDTLFSWLRRR
;
A
#
# COMPACT_ATOMS: atom_id res chain seq x y z
N MET A 1 -12.56 -55.70 -2.98
CA MET A 1 -11.34 -56.11 -2.26
C MET A 1 -11.07 -55.09 -1.17
N ARG A 2 -10.94 -55.58 0.07
CA ARG A 2 -10.61 -54.80 1.27
C ARG A 2 -9.08 -54.69 1.37
N LEU A 3 -8.56 -53.53 1.76
CA LEU A 3 -7.29 -53.42 2.47
C LEU A 3 -7.40 -52.27 3.45
N ALA A 4 -7.20 -52.62 4.71
CA ALA A 4 -7.20 -51.80 5.90
C ALA A 4 -5.75 -51.49 6.33
N CYS A 5 -5.63 -50.78 7.44
CA CYS A 5 -4.45 -50.58 8.29
C CYS A 5 -3.49 -49.46 7.86
N CYS A 6 -2.87 -48.67 8.74
CA CYS A 6 -2.95 -48.51 10.19
C CYS A 6 -2.19 -47.22 10.58
N VAL A 7 -2.73 -46.49 11.57
CA VAL A 7 -2.07 -45.88 12.73
C VAL A 7 -0.61 -45.36 12.63
N ALA A 8 -0.41 -44.08 12.96
CA ALA A 8 0.62 -43.64 13.94
C ALA A 8 0.32 -42.22 14.46
N ARG A 9 -0.35 -42.13 15.61
CA ARG A 9 -0.40 -40.95 16.49
C ARG A 9 0.89 -40.95 17.31
N PHE A 10 1.71 -39.90 17.20
CA PHE A 10 2.74 -39.61 18.20
C PHE A 10 2.26 -38.45 19.09
N LEU A 11 1.80 -38.83 20.28
CA LEU A 11 1.67 -37.98 21.45
C LEU A 11 3.04 -37.97 22.13
N LEU A 12 3.65 -36.79 22.29
CA LEU A 12 4.80 -36.59 23.16
C LEU A 12 4.43 -35.54 24.20
N MET A 13 4.18 -36.04 25.42
CA MET A 13 4.02 -35.28 26.65
C MET A 13 5.40 -35.02 27.27
N LEU A 14 5.67 -33.74 27.56
CA LEU A 14 6.35 -33.08 28.70
C LEU A 14 7.50 -33.79 29.46
N PRO A 15 8.47 -32.98 29.96
CA PRO A 15 8.40 -32.65 31.39
C PRO A 15 8.66 -31.17 31.73
N LEU A 16 7.85 -30.68 32.68
CA LEU A 16 8.17 -29.59 33.60
C LEU A 16 9.23 -30.06 34.59
N LEU A 17 10.28 -29.29 34.85
CA LEU A 17 11.06 -29.24 36.10
C LEU A 17 12.18 -28.20 35.98
N GLY A 18 12.27 -27.29 36.96
CA GLY A 18 13.46 -26.44 37.15
C GLY A 18 13.19 -25.06 37.75
N CYS A 19 12.82 -25.01 39.03
CA CYS A 19 12.88 -23.80 39.84
C CYS A 19 14.33 -23.51 40.29
N GLU A 20 14.59 -22.20 40.48
CA GLU A 20 15.55 -21.57 41.40
C GLU A 20 17.06 -21.76 41.20
N GLU A 21 17.75 -20.65 40.91
CA GLU A 21 18.80 -20.18 41.82
C GLU A 21 18.95 -18.65 41.75
N ARG A 22 18.68 -18.00 42.88
CA ARG A 22 19.00 -16.60 43.19
C ARG A 22 20.39 -16.56 43.82
N THR A 23 21.18 -15.53 43.48
CA THR A 23 21.96 -14.61 44.36
C THR A 23 23.14 -13.98 43.58
N PRO A 24 23.78 -12.90 44.05
CA PRO A 24 23.27 -11.73 44.77
C PRO A 24 23.64 -10.40 44.06
N LYS A 25 23.00 -9.30 44.48
CA LYS A 25 23.31 -7.92 44.10
C LYS A 25 24.72 -7.52 44.54
N GLU A 26 25.54 -7.07 43.59
CA GLU A 26 26.71 -6.26 43.89
C GLU A 26 26.40 -4.79 43.54
N VAL A 27 26.38 -3.95 44.57
CA VAL A 27 26.21 -2.51 44.46
C VAL A 27 27.59 -1.92 44.24
N VAL A 28 27.93 -1.61 42.98
CA VAL A 28 29.07 -0.75 42.66
C VAL A 28 28.56 0.62 42.27
N ARG A 29 28.62 1.56 43.21
CA ARG A 29 28.55 3.00 42.94
C ARG A 29 29.79 3.39 42.15
N GLN A 30 29.64 3.73 40.87
CA GLN A 30 30.64 4.53 40.16
C GLN A 30 29.97 5.58 39.25
N ASN A 31 30.06 6.81 39.74
CA ASN A 31 30.28 8.08 39.03
C ASN A 31 29.44 8.39 37.80
N VAL A 32 28.45 9.27 38.02
CA VAL A 32 27.87 10.16 37.01
C VAL A 32 29.00 11.01 36.39
N PRO A 33 29.23 10.99 35.07
CA PRO A 33 30.05 11.99 34.43
C PRO A 33 29.29 13.32 34.40
N GLU A 34 29.95 14.39 34.82
CA GLU A 34 29.49 15.77 34.65
C GLU A 34 29.00 16.06 33.21
N PRO A 35 28.02 16.95 33.05
CA PRO A 35 27.60 17.39 31.72
C PRO A 35 28.77 18.14 31.06
N ALA A 36 29.30 17.57 29.99
CA ALA A 36 30.31 18.23 29.17
C ALA A 36 29.76 19.55 28.61
N LYS A 37 30.14 20.67 29.25
CA LYS A 37 30.10 22.00 28.66
C LYS A 37 30.90 21.95 27.36
N GLY A 38 30.20 22.01 26.23
CA GLY A 38 30.82 21.93 24.90
C GLY A 38 30.15 20.97 23.94
N ALA A 39 29.00 20.37 24.29
CA ALA A 39 28.14 19.74 23.29
C ALA A 39 27.73 20.80 22.26
N LYS A 40 28.44 20.83 21.13
CA LYS A 40 27.95 21.48 19.92
C LYS A 40 26.53 20.96 19.71
N PRO A 41 25.54 21.86 19.49
CA PRO A 41 24.20 21.42 19.17
C PRO A 41 24.32 20.39 18.05
N MET A 42 23.66 19.24 18.24
CA MET A 42 23.47 18.27 17.18
C MET A 42 23.07 19.07 15.94
N LYS A 43 23.87 18.96 14.88
CA LYS A 43 23.57 19.56 13.58
C LYS A 43 22.09 19.32 13.30
N ALA A 44 21.36 20.39 12.96
CA ALA A 44 20.03 20.25 12.39
C ALA A 44 20.08 19.12 11.36
N ILE A 45 19.23 18.12 11.53
CA ILE A 45 18.95 17.15 10.48
C ILE A 45 18.60 18.01 9.27
N ASP A 46 19.32 17.83 8.16
CA ASP A 46 19.14 18.61 6.93
C ASP A 46 17.64 18.84 6.66
N ASP A 47 17.20 20.11 6.74
CA ASP A 47 15.83 20.58 6.50
C ASP A 47 15.38 20.42 5.04
N THR A 48 16.03 19.55 4.28
CA THR A 48 15.68 19.28 2.89
C THR A 48 15.30 17.82 2.78
N CYS A 49 14.11 17.49 3.31
CA CYS A 49 13.43 16.32 2.78
C CYS A 49 13.15 16.63 1.30
N ALA A 50 13.98 16.11 0.41
CA ALA A 50 13.73 16.18 -1.01
C ALA A 50 12.51 15.28 -1.24
N SER A 51 11.32 15.90 -1.23
CA SER A 51 10.09 15.23 -1.61
C SER A 51 10.39 14.48 -2.92
N PRO A 52 10.10 13.18 -2.97
CA PRO A 52 10.31 12.42 -4.18
C PRO A 52 9.53 13.07 -5.32
N ARG A 53 9.93 12.75 -6.56
CA ARG A 53 9.23 13.09 -7.81
C ARG A 53 7.71 13.27 -7.59
N SER A 54 7.14 14.33 -8.17
CA SER A 54 5.71 14.63 -8.01
C SER A 54 4.81 13.44 -8.34
N ALA A 55 3.66 13.33 -7.66
CA ALA A 55 2.67 12.29 -7.90
C ALA A 55 2.32 12.13 -9.38
N ARG A 56 2.10 13.25 -10.07
CA ARG A 56 1.89 13.27 -11.52
C ARG A 56 3.03 12.60 -12.29
N ALA A 57 4.28 12.99 -12.04
CA ALA A 57 5.42 12.41 -12.73
C ALA A 57 5.67 10.93 -12.35
N PHE A 58 5.29 10.54 -11.12
CA PHE A 58 5.33 9.15 -10.67
C PHE A 58 4.27 8.30 -11.41
N ALA A 59 3.05 8.81 -11.55
CA ALA A 59 1.98 8.17 -12.30
C ALA A 59 2.25 8.14 -13.82
N GLU A 60 2.83 9.21 -14.39
CA GLU A 60 3.29 9.25 -15.79
C GLU A 60 4.34 8.16 -16.05
N GLN A 61 5.31 7.98 -15.15
CA GLN A 61 6.30 6.91 -15.26
C GLN A 61 5.66 5.52 -15.24
N ALA A 62 4.65 5.30 -14.38
CA ALA A 62 3.92 4.04 -14.34
C ALA A 62 3.15 3.79 -15.65
N ARG A 63 2.52 4.83 -16.23
CA ARG A 63 1.85 4.74 -17.53
C ARG A 63 2.82 4.48 -18.68
N GLU A 64 3.96 5.15 -18.71
CA GLU A 64 5.00 4.91 -19.71
C GLU A 64 5.49 3.47 -19.71
N ALA A 65 5.63 2.87 -18.52
CA ALA A 65 6.05 1.49 -18.37
C ALA A 65 5.04 0.45 -18.89
N LEU A 66 3.75 0.79 -18.88
CA LEU A 66 2.68 -0.04 -19.42
C LEU A 66 2.60 0.02 -20.95
N GLY A 67 3.25 1.01 -21.57
CA GLY A 67 3.29 1.16 -23.03
C GLY A 67 1.99 1.70 -23.61
N GLN A 68 1.78 1.46 -24.91
CA GLN A 68 0.68 2.07 -25.68
C GLN A 68 -0.69 1.39 -25.49
N ASP A 69 -0.77 0.28 -24.76
CA ASP A 69 -2.00 -0.51 -24.60
C ASP A 69 -2.83 -0.11 -23.37
N MET A 70 -3.14 1.19 -23.27
CA MET A 70 -3.96 1.75 -22.20
C MET A 70 -5.38 2.10 -22.65
N LEU A 71 -5.76 1.78 -23.89
CA LEU A 71 -7.13 1.98 -24.37
C LEU A 71 -8.09 1.06 -23.60
N GLY A 72 -9.03 1.65 -22.88
CA GLY A 72 -9.91 0.88 -22.00
C GLY A 72 -9.21 0.34 -20.76
N ALA A 73 -8.07 0.92 -20.36
CA ALA A 73 -7.42 0.62 -19.09
C ALA A 73 -7.50 1.82 -18.14
N GLU A 74 -7.69 1.55 -16.85
CA GLU A 74 -7.70 2.52 -15.78
C GLU A 74 -6.63 2.13 -14.75
N ILE A 75 -5.73 3.06 -14.45
CA ILE A 75 -4.74 2.89 -13.39
C ILE A 75 -5.35 3.40 -12.07
N ALA A 76 -5.47 2.52 -11.09
CA ALA A 76 -5.95 2.91 -9.76
C ALA A 76 -4.90 3.75 -9.03
N PRO A 77 -5.28 4.54 -8.00
CA PRO A 77 -4.33 5.27 -7.18
C PRO A 77 -3.27 4.35 -6.58
N VAL A 78 -2.03 4.83 -6.45
CA VAL A 78 -0.93 4.03 -5.92
C VAL A 78 -1.23 3.54 -4.51
N LEU A 79 -0.97 2.28 -4.22
CA LEU A 79 -1.03 1.73 -2.87
C LEU A 79 0.36 1.50 -2.30
N PRO A 80 0.55 1.63 -0.98
CA PRO A 80 1.72 1.09 -0.34
C PRO A 80 1.58 -0.43 -0.24
N THR A 81 2.66 -1.16 -0.50
CA THR A 81 2.68 -2.63 -0.37
C THR A 81 2.47 -3.13 1.06
N GLN A 82 2.62 -2.24 2.05
CA GLN A 82 2.38 -2.50 3.46
C GLN A 82 1.92 -1.22 4.15
N TRP A 83 1.02 -1.36 5.14
CA TRP A 83 0.56 -0.24 5.95
C TRP A 83 0.84 -0.46 7.45
N PRO A 84 1.44 0.51 8.17
CA PRO A 84 2.05 1.75 7.66
C PRO A 84 3.25 1.49 6.73
N PRO A 85 3.62 2.44 5.85
CA PRO A 85 4.70 2.26 4.88
C PRO A 85 6.08 2.26 5.56
N LYS A 86 6.54 1.10 6.02
CA LYS A 86 7.85 0.95 6.69
C LYS A 86 8.99 0.75 5.68
N GLY A 87 9.45 1.85 5.07
CA GLY A 87 10.69 1.85 4.28
C GLY A 87 10.55 1.51 2.80
N GLY A 88 9.36 1.67 2.22
CA GLY A 88 9.15 1.62 0.77
C GLY A 88 8.09 0.62 0.31
N GLY A 89 8.08 0.37 -1.00
CA GLY A 89 7.13 -0.48 -1.68
C GLY A 89 5.83 0.25 -2.02
N LEU A 90 5.71 0.63 -3.28
CA LEU A 90 4.51 1.25 -3.87
C LEU A 90 4.06 0.41 -5.06
N GLU A 91 2.76 0.30 -5.27
CA GLU A 91 2.19 -0.47 -6.36
C GLU A 91 0.98 0.23 -6.99
N TYR A 92 0.97 0.25 -8.32
CA TYR A 92 -0.21 0.56 -9.11
C TYR A 92 -0.85 -0.73 -9.60
N PHE A 93 -2.18 -0.74 -9.63
CA PHE A 93 -2.97 -1.80 -10.26
C PHE A 93 -3.69 -1.24 -11.47
N VAL A 94 -3.65 -1.99 -12.57
CA VAL A 94 -4.28 -1.62 -13.84
C VAL A 94 -5.52 -2.47 -14.02
N TYR A 95 -6.67 -1.83 -14.12
CA TYR A 95 -7.96 -2.48 -14.40
C TYR A 95 -8.32 -2.25 -15.86
N ARG A 96 -8.88 -3.26 -16.52
CA ARG A 96 -9.34 -3.13 -17.92
C ARG A 96 -10.84 -3.24 -18.01
N GLN A 97 -11.40 -2.53 -18.98
CA GLN A 97 -12.81 -2.58 -19.31
C GLN A 97 -13.00 -3.12 -20.72
N ARG A 98 -13.95 -4.03 -20.87
CA ARG A 98 -14.30 -4.64 -22.15
C ARG A 98 -15.72 -4.21 -22.54
N PRO A 99 -15.93 -3.62 -23.73
CA PRO A 99 -17.28 -3.29 -24.18
C PRO A 99 -18.10 -4.57 -24.41
N LEU A 100 -19.35 -4.55 -23.96
CA LEU A 100 -20.29 -5.65 -24.17
C LEU A 100 -21.14 -5.43 -25.43
N PRO A 101 -21.44 -6.48 -26.21
CA PRO A 101 -22.22 -6.38 -27.45
C PRO A 101 -23.74 -6.26 -27.16
N THR A 102 -24.14 -5.36 -26.26
CA THR A 102 -25.51 -5.23 -25.76
C THR A 102 -26.31 -4.11 -26.42
N GLY A 103 -25.72 -3.35 -27.35
CA GLY A 103 -26.35 -2.17 -27.97
C GLY A 103 -26.53 -0.97 -27.02
N LEU A 104 -25.94 -1.04 -25.83
CA LEU A 104 -25.86 0.00 -24.80
C LEU A 104 -24.38 0.19 -24.41
N VAL A 105 -24.03 1.33 -23.84
CA VAL A 105 -22.68 1.66 -23.36
C VAL A 105 -22.41 0.95 -22.02
N LYS A 106 -22.34 -0.38 -22.07
CA LYS A 106 -22.04 -1.27 -20.93
C LYS A 106 -20.68 -1.91 -21.11
N PHE A 107 -19.93 -1.95 -20.01
CA PHE A 107 -18.61 -2.52 -19.97
C PHE A 107 -18.51 -3.58 -18.90
N GLU A 108 -17.88 -4.71 -19.22
CA GLU A 108 -17.38 -5.64 -18.22
C GLU A 108 -16.08 -5.07 -17.65
N ILE A 109 -16.07 -4.84 -16.34
CA ILE A 109 -14.88 -4.39 -15.62
C ILE A 109 -14.14 -5.63 -15.15
N GLN A 110 -12.90 -5.75 -15.59
CA GLN A 110 -12.01 -6.85 -15.24
C GLN A 110 -11.23 -6.52 -13.97
N GLY A 111 -10.81 -7.55 -13.24
CA GLY A 111 -9.82 -7.42 -12.17
C GLY A 111 -8.49 -6.87 -12.70
N PRO A 112 -7.52 -6.63 -11.83
CA PRO A 112 -6.29 -6.01 -12.30
C PRO A 112 -5.49 -6.98 -13.16
N THR A 113 -5.08 -6.50 -14.33
CA THR A 113 -4.33 -7.22 -15.37
C THR A 113 -2.83 -7.08 -15.19
N GLU A 114 -2.40 -5.92 -14.72
CA GLU A 114 -1.01 -5.61 -14.44
C GLU A 114 -0.84 -5.00 -13.05
N ARG A 115 0.33 -5.26 -12.47
CA ARG A 115 0.86 -4.56 -11.31
C ARG A 115 2.13 -3.83 -11.71
N VAL A 116 2.19 -2.53 -11.45
CA VAL A 116 3.44 -1.75 -11.55
C VAL A 116 3.99 -1.55 -10.15
N HIS A 117 5.12 -2.17 -9.85
CA HIS A 117 5.73 -2.18 -8.53
C HIS A 117 7.00 -1.34 -8.47
N PHE A 118 7.11 -0.53 -7.42
CA PHE A 118 8.25 0.31 -7.09
C PHE A 118 8.78 -0.10 -5.71
N VAL A 119 10.01 -0.63 -5.65
CA VAL A 119 10.65 -0.99 -4.37
C VAL A 119 10.85 0.24 -3.48
N THR A 120 11.25 1.36 -4.09
CA THR A 120 11.27 2.70 -3.48
C THR A 120 10.80 3.70 -4.53
N PRO A 121 10.37 4.92 -4.16
CA PRO A 121 9.93 5.94 -5.13
C PRO A 121 10.96 6.27 -6.23
N SER A 122 12.26 6.06 -5.95
CA SER A 122 13.36 6.33 -6.88
C SER A 122 13.91 5.07 -7.57
N ALA A 123 13.45 3.88 -7.19
CA ALA A 123 13.93 2.63 -7.77
C ALA A 123 13.40 2.42 -9.20
N LYS A 124 14.08 1.53 -9.95
CA LYS A 124 13.54 1.03 -11.22
C LYS A 124 12.26 0.25 -10.94
N LEU A 125 11.18 0.63 -11.62
CA LEU A 125 9.90 -0.07 -11.54
C LEU A 125 9.96 -1.45 -12.20
N ARG A 126 9.02 -2.30 -11.80
CA ARG A 126 8.75 -3.62 -12.41
C ARG A 126 7.29 -3.67 -12.82
N VAL A 127 7.01 -4.20 -14.00
CA VAL A 127 5.66 -4.48 -14.46
C VAL A 127 5.46 -5.99 -14.44
N GLU A 128 4.41 -6.44 -13.78
CA GLU A 128 4.05 -7.85 -13.64
C GLU A 128 2.63 -8.07 -14.16
N SER A 129 2.44 -9.10 -14.99
CA SER A 129 1.11 -9.55 -15.40
C SER A 129 0.49 -10.40 -14.29
N LEU A 130 -0.80 -10.21 -14.04
CA LEU A 130 -1.57 -10.90 -12.98
C LEU A 130 -2.52 -11.98 -13.52
N GLU A 131 -2.40 -12.38 -14.80
CA GLU A 131 -3.29 -13.36 -15.42
C GLU A 131 -3.38 -14.69 -14.65
N PRO A 132 -4.58 -15.32 -14.56
CA PRO A 132 -5.84 -14.97 -15.22
C PRO A 132 -6.70 -13.95 -14.46
N VAL A 133 -7.44 -13.14 -15.20
CA VAL A 133 -8.19 -12.00 -14.66
C VAL A 133 -9.67 -12.35 -14.49
N ALA A 134 -10.17 -12.30 -13.25
CA ALA A 134 -11.60 -12.46 -12.98
C ALA A 134 -12.37 -11.16 -13.31
N ALA A 135 -13.57 -11.29 -13.86
CA ALA A 135 -14.47 -10.15 -13.99
C ALA A 135 -14.93 -9.66 -12.60
N LEU A 136 -14.86 -8.35 -12.36
CA LEU A 136 -15.39 -7.72 -11.13
C LEU A 136 -16.89 -7.42 -11.25
N GLY A 137 -17.39 -7.25 -12.47
CA GLY A 137 -18.81 -7.01 -12.74
C GLY A 137 -19.03 -6.24 -14.04
N VAL A 138 -20.24 -5.72 -14.22
CA VAL A 138 -20.64 -4.91 -15.38
C VAL A 138 -21.07 -3.52 -14.90
N GLU A 139 -20.54 -2.49 -15.55
CA GLU A 139 -20.92 -1.08 -15.32
C GLU A 139 -21.66 -0.51 -16.53
N ASP A 140 -22.65 0.33 -16.25
CA ASP A 140 -23.33 1.16 -17.24
C ASP A 140 -22.73 2.56 -17.18
N MET A 141 -21.98 2.95 -18.22
CA MET A 141 -21.28 4.23 -18.22
C MET A 141 -22.18 5.42 -18.62
N THR A 142 -23.45 5.18 -18.94
CA THR A 142 -24.39 6.29 -19.23
C THR A 142 -24.68 7.16 -18.01
N ALA A 143 -24.45 6.64 -16.80
CA ALA A 143 -24.67 7.34 -15.53
C ALA A 143 -23.39 7.95 -14.91
N ARG A 144 -22.23 7.78 -15.55
CA ARG A 144 -20.95 8.20 -14.98
C ARG A 144 -20.59 9.61 -15.45
N GLU A 145 -20.82 10.59 -14.59
CA GLU A 145 -20.38 11.98 -14.80
C GLU A 145 -18.84 12.07 -14.64
N PRO A 146 -18.11 12.64 -15.60
CA PRO A 146 -16.71 12.98 -15.41
C PRO A 146 -16.61 14.08 -14.34
N SER A 147 -15.99 13.80 -13.20
CA SER A 147 -15.72 14.83 -12.19
C SER A 147 -14.23 15.16 -12.14
N ASP A 148 -13.84 16.28 -12.73
CA ASP A 148 -12.47 16.80 -12.67
C ASP A 148 -12.00 17.06 -11.22
N PHE A 149 -12.96 17.32 -10.31
CA PHE A 149 -12.72 17.47 -8.88
C PHE A 149 -12.06 16.24 -8.25
N SER A 150 -12.45 15.05 -8.67
CA SER A 150 -11.92 13.78 -8.16
C SER A 150 -10.44 13.60 -8.48
N GLN A 151 -10.02 13.96 -9.70
CA GLN A 151 -8.65 13.76 -10.13
C GLN A 151 -7.67 14.59 -9.30
N ASN A 152 -8.04 15.84 -8.96
CA ASN A 152 -7.21 16.71 -8.12
C ASN A 152 -7.08 16.19 -6.69
N HIS A 153 -8.12 15.54 -6.15
CA HIS A 153 -8.09 14.98 -4.80
C HIS A 153 -7.23 13.71 -4.74
N VAL A 154 -7.33 12.87 -5.76
CA VAL A 154 -6.48 11.68 -5.92
C VAL A 154 -5.01 12.07 -6.05
N GLU A 155 -4.66 13.03 -6.90
CA GLU A 155 -3.27 13.46 -7.07
C GLU A 155 -2.66 13.98 -5.75
N ARG A 156 -3.43 14.75 -4.97
CA ARG A 156 -3.01 15.20 -3.63
C ARG A 156 -2.83 14.03 -2.66
N ALA A 157 -3.72 13.06 -2.69
CA ALA A 157 -3.63 11.86 -1.86
C ALA A 157 -2.38 11.04 -2.19
N GLU A 158 -2.08 10.84 -3.48
CA GLU A 158 -0.88 10.16 -3.94
C GLU A 158 0.39 10.92 -3.52
N GLN A 159 0.41 12.25 -3.67
CA GLN A 159 1.53 13.08 -3.23
C GLN A 159 1.76 12.94 -1.72
N ALA A 160 0.69 12.98 -0.92
CA ALA A 160 0.78 12.80 0.52
C ALA A 160 1.33 11.41 0.88
N LEU A 161 0.94 10.35 0.18
CA LEU A 161 1.50 9.01 0.38
C LEU A 161 2.99 8.97 0.04
N LEU A 162 3.40 9.58 -1.08
CA LEU A 162 4.81 9.66 -1.47
C LEU A 162 5.66 10.40 -0.44
N ASP A 163 5.15 11.50 0.10
CA ASP A 163 5.83 12.27 1.15
C ASP A 163 5.96 11.47 2.44
N VAL A 164 4.93 10.70 2.83
CA VAL A 164 4.99 9.80 3.99
C VAL A 164 6.03 8.69 3.78
N VAL A 165 6.03 8.06 2.60
CA VAL A 165 6.98 6.98 2.27
C VAL A 165 8.42 7.49 2.26
N ALA A 166 8.64 8.73 1.84
CA ALA A 166 9.94 9.39 1.87
C ALA A 166 10.35 9.90 3.27
N GLY A 167 9.43 9.87 4.25
CA GLY A 167 9.67 10.44 5.58
C GLY A 167 9.61 11.96 5.63
N CYS A 168 9.06 12.61 4.60
CA CYS A 168 8.88 14.07 4.53
C CYS A 168 7.63 14.56 5.26
N ARG A 169 6.68 13.66 5.53
CA ARG A 169 5.42 13.98 6.19
C ARG A 169 5.02 12.86 7.15
N SER A 170 4.44 13.21 8.29
CA SER A 170 3.90 12.19 9.20
C SER A 170 2.55 11.65 8.71
N LEU A 171 2.16 10.45 9.18
CA LEU A 171 0.85 9.86 8.84
C LEU A 171 -0.32 10.74 9.31
N ASP A 172 -0.18 11.37 10.47
CA ASP A 172 -1.23 12.20 11.05
C ASP A 172 -1.45 13.48 10.22
N GLU A 173 -0.37 14.11 9.74
CA GLU A 173 -0.44 15.27 8.84
C GLU A 173 -0.97 14.89 7.46
N ALA A 174 -0.65 13.70 6.95
CA ALA A 174 -1.08 13.25 5.63
C ALA A 174 -2.54 12.78 5.60
N ARG A 175 -3.15 12.51 6.75
CA ARG A 175 -4.45 11.85 6.85
C ARG A 175 -5.55 12.53 6.04
N GLY A 176 -5.67 13.85 6.14
CA GLY A 176 -6.71 14.61 5.43
C GLY A 176 -6.55 14.55 3.91
N ASP A 177 -5.32 14.64 3.40
CA ASP A 177 -5.07 14.53 1.96
C ASP A 177 -5.29 13.09 1.46
N LEU A 178 -4.99 12.08 2.27
CA LEU A 178 -5.24 10.67 1.95
C LEU A 178 -6.74 10.31 1.85
N GLU A 179 -7.66 11.18 2.26
CA GLU A 179 -9.10 10.96 2.07
C GLU A 179 -9.49 10.90 0.58
N GLY A 180 -8.67 11.43 -0.34
CA GLY A 180 -8.88 11.29 -1.78
C GLY A 180 -8.92 9.82 -2.27
N TYR A 181 -8.33 8.88 -1.52
CA TYR A 181 -8.50 7.44 -1.79
C TYR A 181 -9.95 6.98 -1.58
N LEU A 182 -10.63 7.50 -0.56
CA LEU A 182 -12.04 7.15 -0.27
C LEU A 182 -12.96 7.69 -1.37
N GLU A 183 -12.69 8.88 -1.88
CA GLU A 183 -13.45 9.45 -2.99
C GLU A 183 -13.28 8.64 -4.28
N TRP A 184 -12.06 8.16 -4.56
CA TRP A 184 -11.82 7.34 -5.75
C TRP A 184 -12.56 6.01 -5.70
N VAL A 185 -12.57 5.32 -4.55
CA VAL A 185 -13.27 4.03 -4.41
C VAL A 185 -14.79 4.18 -4.47
N GLU A 186 -15.33 5.32 -4.03
CA GLU A 186 -16.76 5.64 -4.16
C GLU A 186 -17.17 5.85 -5.63
N GLN A 187 -16.31 6.48 -6.43
CA GLN A 187 -16.56 6.74 -7.85
C GLN A 187 -16.28 5.52 -8.75
N ASN A 188 -15.54 4.54 -8.24
CA ASN A 188 -15.17 3.31 -8.92
C ASN A 188 -15.62 2.10 -8.10
N PRO A 189 -16.92 1.79 -7.99
CA PRO A 189 -17.40 0.82 -7.01
C PRO A 189 -16.91 -0.62 -7.26
N LEU A 190 -16.69 -1.03 -8.51
CA LEU A 190 -16.16 -2.36 -8.81
C LEU A 190 -14.66 -2.46 -8.49
N GLN A 191 -13.86 -1.56 -9.07
CA GLN A 191 -12.41 -1.49 -8.88
C GLN A 191 -12.07 -1.14 -7.43
N GLY A 192 -12.83 -0.23 -6.83
CA GLY A 192 -12.67 0.24 -5.45
C GLY A 192 -12.86 -0.87 -4.43
N ARG A 193 -13.84 -1.76 -4.60
CA ARG A 193 -13.97 -2.95 -3.74
C ARG A 193 -12.81 -3.94 -3.90
N ASP A 194 -12.17 -4.01 -5.06
CA ASP A 194 -10.95 -4.80 -5.24
C ASP A 194 -9.74 -4.11 -4.60
N LEU A 195 -9.58 -2.81 -4.85
CA LEU A 195 -8.51 -1.98 -4.30
C LEU A 195 -8.53 -1.95 -2.76
N GLU A 196 -9.72 -1.85 -2.17
CA GLU A 196 -9.91 -1.92 -0.71
C GLU A 196 -9.49 -3.26 -0.13
N ARG A 197 -9.73 -4.37 -0.84
CA ARG A 197 -9.26 -5.69 -0.38
C ARG A 197 -7.75 -5.80 -0.43
N ARG A 198 -7.09 -5.11 -1.37
CA ARG A 198 -5.63 -5.10 -1.51
C ARG A 198 -4.96 -4.17 -0.49
N GLY A 199 -5.56 -3.02 -0.23
CA GLY A 199 -5.09 -2.02 0.73
C GLY A 199 -5.86 -2.04 2.06
N ASP A 200 -6.36 -3.19 2.49
CA ASP A 200 -7.33 -3.35 3.59
C ASP A 200 -6.99 -2.54 4.85
N THR A 201 -5.72 -2.57 5.23
CA THR A 201 -5.15 -1.90 6.39
C THR A 201 -5.10 -0.39 6.24
N LEU A 202 -4.77 0.13 5.05
CA LEU A 202 -4.83 1.56 4.71
C LEU A 202 -6.28 2.06 4.79
N PHE A 203 -7.19 1.42 4.05
CA PHE A 203 -8.59 1.85 4.00
C PHE A 203 -9.29 1.72 5.35
N SER A 204 -8.99 0.67 6.11
CA SER A 204 -9.48 0.52 7.49
C SER A 204 -8.92 1.60 8.42
N TRP A 205 -7.69 2.06 8.19
CA TRP A 205 -7.12 3.18 8.96
C TRP A 205 -7.76 4.51 8.59
N LEU A 206 -8.00 4.79 7.30
CA LEU A 206 -8.67 6.00 6.82
C LEU A 206 -10.09 6.14 7.38
N ARG A 207 -10.81 5.03 7.52
CA ARG A 207 -12.19 5.01 8.05
C ARG A 207 -12.30 5.10 9.58
N ARG A 208 -11.24 4.78 10.31
CA ARG A 208 -11.22 4.84 11.79
C ARG A 208 -11.01 6.28 12.25
N ARG A 209 -12.07 6.92 12.77
CA ARG A 209 -12.01 8.24 13.41
C ARG A 209 -11.62 8.13 14.88
#